data_AF-A0A3P7MYD4-F1
#
_entry.id   AF-A0A3P7MYD4-F1
#
_cell.length_a   1.000
_cell.length_b   1.000
_cell.length_c   1.000
_cell.angle_alpha   90.00
_cell.angle_beta   90.00
_cell.angle_gamma   90.00
#
_symmetry.space_group_name_H-M   'P 1'
#
loop_
_entity.id
_entity.type
_entity.pdbx_description
1 polymer ?
#
loop_
_entity_poly.entity_id
_entity_poly.type
_entity_poly.pdbx_seq_one_letter_code
_entity_poly.pdbx_strand_id
1 'polypeptide(L)'
;MCVRELSRRLQQKGLGHITVNSLHPGVVNSNAYRHTLLFAPLVKQISYPFRWFFFKTPWSAARTPLYLALSKEVEGVSGNYYSDCQVARENRHALDDNACKELYDYSLQQCGISE
;
A
#
# COMPACT_ATOMS: atom_id res chain seq x y z
N MET A 1 -4.68 7.58 -0.72
CA MET A 1 -4.62 9.04 -0.99
C MET A 1 -3.78 9.33 -2.22
N CYS A 2 -2.43 9.27 -2.14
CA CYS A 2 -1.55 9.61 -3.27
C CYS A 2 -1.87 8.84 -4.57
N VAL A 3 -2.09 7.51 -4.49
CA VAL A 3 -2.45 6.68 -5.65
C VAL A 3 -3.73 7.14 -6.36
N ARG A 4 -4.74 7.60 -5.61
CA ARG A 4 -6.03 8.03 -6.16
C ARG A 4 -5.86 9.30 -6.99
N GLU A 5 -5.13 10.27 -6.46
CA GLU A 5 -4.84 11.52 -7.16
C GLU A 5 -3.90 11.30 -8.35
N LEU A 6 -2.85 10.48 -8.20
CA LEU A 6 -1.94 10.14 -9.28
C LEU A 6 -2.69 9.45 -10.45
N SER A 7 -3.56 8.49 -10.14
CA SER A 7 -4.40 7.84 -11.15
C SER A 7 -5.27 8.86 -11.91
N ARG A 8 -5.89 9.81 -11.19
CA ARG A 8 -6.70 10.88 -11.79
C ARG A 8 -5.88 11.77 -12.73
N ARG A 9 -4.68 12.19 -12.33
CA ARG A 9 -3.79 13.04 -13.17
C ARG A 9 -3.29 12.30 -14.39
N LEU A 10 -2.89 11.04 -14.27
CA LEU A 10 -2.43 10.23 -15.41
C LEU A 10 -3.54 10.08 -16.46
N GLN A 11 -4.79 9.83 -16.03
CA GLN A 11 -5.94 9.80 -16.95
C GLN A 11 -6.15 11.14 -17.66
N GLN A 12 -6.07 12.26 -16.93
CA GLN A 12 -6.21 13.61 -17.51
C GLN A 12 -5.10 13.94 -18.52
N LYS A 13 -3.89 13.39 -18.33
CA LYS A 13 -2.76 13.53 -19.26
C LYS A 13 -2.83 12.55 -20.45
N GLY A 14 -3.89 11.76 -20.59
CA GLY A 14 -4.01 10.74 -21.64
C GLY A 14 -3.14 9.50 -21.41
N LEU A 15 -2.54 9.35 -20.23
CA LEU A 15 -1.67 8.24 -19.83
C LEU A 15 -2.45 7.15 -19.06
N GLY A 16 -3.73 6.97 -19.38
CA GLY A 16 -4.62 6.00 -18.70
C GLY A 16 -4.23 4.52 -18.90
N HIS A 17 -3.27 4.24 -19.78
CA HIS A 17 -2.67 2.91 -19.90
C HIS A 17 -1.74 2.57 -18.73
N ILE A 18 -1.23 3.57 -18.00
CA ILE A 18 -0.43 3.36 -16.79
C ILE A 18 -1.36 3.02 -15.64
N THR A 19 -1.16 1.85 -15.04
CA THR A 19 -1.93 1.38 -13.89
C THR A 19 -1.22 1.71 -12.59
N VAL A 20 -1.92 2.37 -11.66
CA VAL A 20 -1.37 2.71 -10.35
C VAL A 20 -2.34 2.29 -9.26
N ASN A 21 -1.90 1.40 -8.36
CA ASN A 21 -2.68 0.94 -7.22
C ASN A 21 -1.86 1.00 -5.93
N SER A 22 -2.57 0.98 -4.80
CA SER A 22 -1.98 0.85 -3.46
C SER A 22 -2.32 -0.51 -2.88
N LEU A 23 -1.50 -0.98 -1.93
CA LEU A 23 -1.74 -2.28 -1.30
C LEU A 23 -1.34 -2.28 0.18
N HIS A 24 -1.86 -3.25 0.91
CA HIS A 24 -1.35 -3.66 2.21
C HIS A 24 -0.93 -5.14 2.18
N PRO A 25 0.33 -5.47 2.50
CA PRO A 25 0.84 -6.84 2.42
C PRO A 25 0.37 -7.73 3.59
N GLY A 26 -0.41 -7.17 4.52
CA GLY A 26 -0.78 -7.78 5.79
C GLY A 26 0.23 -7.47 6.89
N VAL A 27 -0.02 -8.02 8.08
CA VAL A 27 0.89 -7.93 9.23
C VAL A 27 1.96 -9.00 9.05
N VAL A 28 3.16 -8.60 8.59
CA VAL A 28 4.22 -9.54 8.17
C VAL A 28 5.24 -9.74 9.28
N ASN A 29 5.68 -10.99 9.49
CA ASN A 29 6.80 -11.28 10.37
C ASN A 29 8.12 -10.81 9.72
N SER A 30 8.38 -9.51 9.78
CA SER A 30 9.55 -8.85 9.19
C SER A 30 10.19 -7.86 10.18
N ASN A 31 11.31 -7.26 9.78
CA ASN A 31 12.01 -6.26 10.58
C ASN A 31 11.31 -4.89 10.67
N ALA A 32 10.08 -4.76 10.15
CA ALA A 32 9.29 -3.52 10.23
C ALA A 32 9.04 -3.07 11.68
N TYR A 33 8.88 -4.03 12.60
CA TYR A 33 8.56 -3.77 14.00
C TYR A 33 9.79 -3.78 14.93
N ARG A 34 11.02 -3.80 14.38
CA ARG A 34 12.28 -3.99 15.13
C ARG A 34 12.55 -2.97 16.24
N HIS A 35 11.97 -1.77 16.13
CA HIS A 35 12.10 -0.69 17.12
C HIS A 35 10.84 -0.52 17.99
N THR A 36 9.99 -1.54 18.05
CA THR A 36 8.78 -1.56 18.89
C THR A 36 8.93 -2.56 20.03
N LEU A 37 8.10 -2.43 21.07
CA LEU A 37 8.07 -3.37 22.20
C LEU A 37 7.86 -4.83 21.78
N LEU A 38 7.17 -5.07 20.66
CA LEU A 38 6.95 -6.40 20.08
C LEU A 38 8.24 -7.14 19.71
N PHE A 39 9.34 -6.42 19.52
CA PHE A 39 10.65 -6.98 19.15
C PHE A 39 11.71 -6.79 20.24
N ALA A 40 11.33 -6.34 21.43
CA ALA A 40 12.20 -6.40 22.60
C ALA A 40 12.62 -7.87 22.84
N PRO A 41 13.87 -8.17 23.22
CA PRO A 41 14.39 -9.54 23.28
C PRO A 41 13.50 -10.52 24.06
N LEU A 42 13.04 -10.10 25.24
CA LEU A 42 12.17 -10.91 26.10
C LEU A 42 10.79 -11.15 25.46
N VAL A 43 10.16 -10.09 24.95
CA VAL A 43 8.84 -10.17 24.29
C VAL A 43 8.92 -11.02 23.02
N LYS A 44 10.00 -10.88 22.24
CA LYS A 44 10.25 -11.67 21.03
C LYS A 44 10.37 -13.15 21.35
N GLN A 45 11.06 -13.50 22.43
CA GLN A 45 11.24 -14.89 22.86
C GLN A 45 9.92 -15.50 23.36
N ILE A 46 9.17 -14.76 24.20
CA ILE A 46 7.87 -15.21 24.73
C ILE A 46 6.82 -15.33 23.61
N SER A 47 6.80 -14.38 22.68
CA SER A 47 5.80 -14.36 21.60
C SER A 47 6.12 -15.33 20.45
N TYR A 48 7.36 -15.82 20.34
CA TYR A 48 7.82 -16.68 19.24
C TYR A 48 6.83 -17.79 18.83
N PRO A 49 6.33 -18.65 19.73
CA PRO A 49 5.39 -19.72 19.36
C PRO A 49 4.05 -19.21 18.84
N PHE A 50 3.66 -17.97 19.13
CA PHE A 50 2.39 -17.38 18.69
C PHE A 50 2.53 -16.54 17.41
N ARG A 51 3.75 -16.24 16.97
CA ARG A 51 3.98 -15.35 15.82
C ARG A 51 3.35 -15.88 14.53
N TRP A 52 3.38 -17.18 14.30
CA TRP A 52 2.81 -17.77 13.09
C TRP A 52 1.28 -17.60 12.99
N PHE A 53 0.60 -17.42 14.13
CA PHE A 53 -0.84 -17.20 14.19
C PHE A 53 -1.21 -15.74 13.88
N PHE A 54 -0.41 -14.78 14.37
CA PHE A 54 -0.70 -13.34 14.20
C PHE A 54 -0.05 -12.71 12.97
N PHE A 55 1.04 -13.28 12.46
CA PHE A 55 1.83 -12.69 11.40
C PHE A 55 1.86 -13.58 10.15
N LYS A 56 1.72 -12.95 8.98
CA LYS A 56 1.97 -13.57 7.68
C LYS A 56 3.46 -13.80 7.48
N THR A 57 3.79 -14.84 6.71
CA THR A 57 5.15 -15.04 6.20
C THR A 57 5.47 -14.02 5.11
N PRO A 58 6.76 -13.66 4.91
CA PRO A 58 7.17 -12.78 3.80
C PRO A 58 6.71 -13.30 2.42
N TRP A 59 6.76 -14.62 2.22
CA TRP A 59 6.25 -15.27 1.01
C TRP A 59 4.76 -15.05 0.79
N SER A 60 3.93 -15.24 1.81
CA SER A 60 2.49 -14.97 1.69
C SER A 60 2.20 -13.49 1.48
N ALA A 61 2.98 -12.61 2.11
CA ALA A 61 2.83 -11.17 2.01
C ALA A 61 3.23 -10.60 0.63
N ALA A 62 4.16 -11.27 -0.07
CA ALA A 62 4.58 -10.90 -1.42
C ALA A 62 3.53 -11.17 -2.50
N ARG A 63 2.48 -11.95 -2.20
CA ARG A 63 1.43 -12.30 -3.17
C ARG A 63 0.71 -11.08 -3.74
N THR A 64 0.24 -10.16 -2.90
CA THR A 64 -0.50 -8.97 -3.37
C THR A 64 0.38 -8.04 -4.23
N PRO A 65 1.63 -7.70 -3.84
CA PRO A 65 2.53 -6.97 -4.72
C PRO A 65 2.77 -7.65 -6.07
N LEU A 66 3.03 -8.96 -6.07
CA LEU A 66 3.28 -9.72 -7.31
C LEU A 66 2.02 -9.78 -8.18
N TYR A 67 0.86 -9.98 -7.58
CA TYR A 67 -0.43 -9.94 -8.27
C TYR A 67 -0.63 -8.59 -8.99
N LEU A 68 -0.40 -7.48 -8.28
CA LEU A 68 -0.55 -6.15 -8.87
C LEU A 68 0.48 -5.82 -9.94
N ALA A 69 1.68 -6.40 -9.86
CA ALA A 69 2.74 -6.16 -10.83
C ALA A 69 2.62 -7.03 -12.10
N LEU A 70 2.03 -8.22 -11.99
CA LEU A 70 2.13 -9.25 -13.04
C LEU A 70 0.79 -9.74 -13.59
N SER A 71 -0.32 -9.52 -12.87
CA SER A 71 -1.62 -10.05 -13.30
C SER A 71 -2.25 -9.17 -14.38
N LYS A 72 -2.76 -9.80 -15.44
CA LYS A 72 -3.58 -9.13 -16.47
C LYS A 72 -4.95 -8.71 -15.96
N GLU A 73 -5.43 -9.32 -14.87
CA GLU A 73 -6.76 -9.01 -14.29
C GLU A 73 -6.87 -7.58 -13.78
N VAL A 74 -5.73 -6.97 -13.42
CA VAL A 74 -5.67 -5.60 -12.90
C VAL A 74 -5.17 -4.59 -13.93
N GLU A 75 -4.95 -5.03 -15.17
CA GLU A 75 -4.50 -4.15 -16.25
C GLU A 75 -5.56 -3.08 -16.52
N GLY A 76 -5.16 -1.80 -16.46
CA GLY A 76 -6.05 -0.65 -16.59
C GLY A 76 -6.93 -0.36 -15.37
N VAL A 77 -6.93 -1.24 -14.35
CA VAL A 77 -7.66 -1.02 -13.09
C VAL A 77 -6.78 -0.18 -12.17
N SER A 78 -7.05 1.12 -12.08
CA SER A 78 -6.18 2.08 -11.38
C SER A 78 -6.93 2.88 -10.30
N GLY A 79 -6.20 3.35 -9.30
CA GLY A 79 -6.71 4.19 -8.21
C GLY A 79 -7.21 3.42 -6.97
N ASN A 80 -7.11 2.09 -6.97
CA ASN A 80 -7.69 1.23 -5.94
C ASN A 80 -6.69 0.88 -4.82
N TYR A 81 -7.25 0.38 -3.72
CA TYR A 81 -6.51 -0.22 -2.62
C TYR A 81 -6.74 -1.73 -2.56
N TYR A 82 -5.66 -2.49 -2.39
CA TYR A 82 -5.70 -3.95 -2.36
C TYR A 82 -5.20 -4.55 -1.05
N SER A 83 -5.83 -5.64 -0.63
CA SER A 83 -5.33 -6.55 0.40
C SER A 83 -5.66 -7.97 -0.03
N ASP A 84 -4.75 -8.91 0.22
CA ASP A 84 -4.95 -10.33 -0.12
C ASP A 84 -5.40 -10.57 -1.58
N CYS A 85 -4.72 -9.90 -2.52
CA CYS A 85 -5.01 -9.95 -3.97
C CYS A 85 -6.45 -9.53 -4.36
N GLN A 86 -7.15 -8.79 -3.50
CA GLN A 86 -8.51 -8.31 -3.76
C GLN A 86 -8.62 -6.82 -3.45
N VAL A 87 -9.57 -6.14 -4.12
CA VAL A 87 -9.91 -4.75 -3.77
C VAL A 87 -10.44 -4.73 -2.34
N ALA A 88 -9.80 -3.92 -1.51
CA ALA A 88 -10.11 -3.78 -0.10
C ALA A 88 -10.68 -2.39 0.18
N ARG A 89 -11.43 -2.27 1.29
CA ARG A 89 -12.05 -1.02 1.69
C ARG A 89 -10.99 0.03 2.05
N GLU A 90 -11.07 1.19 1.43
CA GLU A 90 -10.23 2.33 1.78
C GLU A 90 -10.64 3.01 3.08
N ASN A 91 -9.69 3.70 3.69
CA ASN A 91 -9.98 4.69 4.72
C ASN A 91 -10.83 5.83 4.13
N ARG A 92 -11.78 6.36 4.91
CA ARG A 92 -12.64 7.50 4.49
C ARG A 92 -11.85 8.70 3.97
N HIS A 93 -10.72 9.02 4.60
CA HIS A 93 -9.85 10.12 4.14
C HIS A 93 -9.22 9.85 2.77
N ALA A 94 -9.07 8.58 2.39
CA ALA A 94 -8.57 8.20 1.07
C ALA A 94 -9.64 8.24 -0.03
N LEU A 95 -10.90 8.50 0.32
CA LEU A 95 -12.02 8.68 -0.60
C LEU A 95 -12.38 10.17 -0.80
N ASP A 96 -11.76 11.07 -0.04
CA ASP A 96 -11.91 12.52 -0.21
C ASP A 96 -10.94 13.01 -1.30
N ASP A 97 -11.48 13.30 -2.48
CA ASP A 97 -10.70 13.73 -3.65
C ASP A 97 -9.98 15.06 -3.41
N ASN A 98 -10.58 15.98 -2.65
CA ASN A 98 -9.98 17.28 -2.35
C ASN A 98 -8.79 17.10 -1.41
N ALA A 99 -8.96 16.34 -0.33
CA ALA A 99 -7.86 16.03 0.59
C ALA A 99 -6.73 15.26 -0.10
N CYS A 100 -7.06 14.33 -1.01
CA CYS A 100 -6.06 13.62 -1.80
C CYS A 100 -5.26 14.57 -2.70
N LYS A 101 -5.94 15.50 -3.38
CA LYS A 101 -5.30 16.53 -4.22
C LYS A 101 -4.38 17.44 -3.40
N GLU A 102 -4.86 17.97 -2.30
CA GLU A 102 -4.09 18.87 -1.43
C GLU A 102 -2.83 18.19 -0.91
N LEU A 103 -2.94 16.95 -0.39
CA LEU A 103 -1.80 16.19 0.08
C LEU A 103 -0.78 15.93 -1.03
N TYR A 104 -1.25 15.64 -2.25
CA TYR A 104 -0.37 15.39 -3.39
C TYR A 104 0.39 16.65 -3.81
N ASP A 105 -0.31 17.78 -3.98
CA ASP A 105 0.28 19.07 -4.32
C ASP A 105 1.31 19.51 -3.27
N TYR A 106 0.95 19.37 -1.99
CA TYR A 106 1.88 19.64 -0.89
C TYR A 106 3.11 18.73 -0.95
N SER A 107 2.93 17.44 -1.22
CA SER A 107 4.04 16.48 -1.35
C SER A 107 4.99 16.85 -2.49
N LEU A 108 4.45 17.26 -3.66
CA LEU A 108 5.26 17.75 -4.77
C LEU A 108 6.10 18.97 -4.38
N GLN A 109 5.48 19.94 -3.71
CA GLN A 109 6.17 21.14 -3.23
C GLN A 109 7.31 20.79 -2.26
N GLN A 110 7.06 19.92 -1.28
CA GLN A 110 8.09 19.51 -0.30
C GLN A 110 9.23 18.72 -0.95
N CYS A 111 8.94 17.95 -2.00
CA CYS A 111 9.95 17.24 -2.78
C CYS A 111 10.65 18.11 -3.83
N GLY A 112 10.23 19.38 -4.03
CA GLY A 112 10.78 20.26 -5.06
C GLY A 112 10.50 19.79 -6.48
N ILE A 113 9.41 19.04 -6.70
CA ILE A 113 9.02 18.51 -8.00
C ILE A 113 7.97 19.44 -8.60
N SER A 114 8.25 19.99 -9.78
CA SER A 114 7.25 20.71 -10.59
C SER A 114 6.61 19.75 -11.58
N GLU A 115 5.28 19.81 -11.70
CA GLU A 115 4.49 19.02 -12.67
C GLU A 115 4.23 19.74 -13.98
#